data_AF-A0A843FE67-F1
#
_entry.id   AF-A0A843FE67-F1
#
_cell.length_a   1.000
_cell.length_b   1.000
_cell.length_c   1.000
_cell.angle_alpha   90.00
_cell.angle_beta   90.00
_cell.angle_gamma   90.00
#
_symmetry.space_group_name_H-M   'P 1'
#
loop_
_entity.id
_entity.type
_entity.pdbx_description
1 polymer ?
#
loop_
_entity_poly.entity_id
_entity_poly.type
_entity_poly.pdbx_seq_one_letter_code
_entity_poly.pdbx_strand_id
1 'polypeptide(L)'
;MFGYTIPMEPMMRSEEVAAYRGYYCETCHQLRDGYGVMSTIIVSYEMTFANLVLNSVLDDGEIIKVPDTGRFCVFRHSKRHNELLKRLAAYTVLVANNGLIDDKMDGPSIKSNLGLLWLNRSIEKARKDYPHYDELIMKGYEELREKEAAGCNDPIEMGTTSAMSMIWVLRELVGDEWTPELEELFLTMGIWV
;
A
#
# COMPACT_ATOMS: atom_id res chain seq x y z
N MET A 1 12.40 -3.28 0.51
CA MET A 1 11.10 -2.90 1.07
C MET A 1 11.35 -2.16 2.37
N PHE A 2 10.49 -1.20 2.67
CA PHE A 2 10.38 -0.53 3.96
C PHE A 2 9.05 -0.95 4.61
N GLY A 3 8.87 -0.64 5.89
CA GLY A 3 7.67 -1.01 6.65
C GLY A 3 7.98 -1.66 7.99
N TYR A 4 6.93 -1.82 8.78
CA TYR A 4 6.91 -2.32 10.15
C TYR A 4 6.35 -3.76 10.23
N THR A 5 5.60 -4.22 9.21
CA THR A 5 4.98 -5.57 9.16
C THR A 5 5.93 -6.62 8.58
N ILE A 6 7.07 -6.83 9.23
CA ILE A 6 8.15 -7.67 8.68
C ILE A 6 7.84 -9.16 8.87
N PRO A 7 7.94 -9.98 7.80
CA PRO A 7 7.73 -11.43 7.91
C PRO A 7 8.82 -12.10 8.76
N MET A 8 8.42 -12.95 9.70
CA MET A 8 9.35 -13.80 10.46
C MET A 8 9.77 -15.04 9.66
N GLU A 9 10.53 -14.84 8.59
CA GLU A 9 10.97 -15.92 7.67
C GLU A 9 11.54 -17.16 8.37
N PRO A 10 12.36 -17.06 9.44
CA PRO A 10 12.89 -18.24 10.12
C PRO A 10 11.85 -19.16 10.78
N MET A 11 10.63 -18.66 11.02
CA MET A 11 9.54 -19.43 11.62
C MET A 11 8.55 -19.99 10.57
N MET A 12 8.73 -19.63 9.30
CA MET A 12 7.83 -20.03 8.22
C MET A 12 8.31 -21.29 7.51
N ARG A 13 7.36 -22.11 7.05
CA ARG A 13 7.63 -23.24 6.14
C ARG A 13 8.08 -22.70 4.80
N SER A 14 8.85 -23.50 4.05
CA SER A 14 9.37 -23.09 2.74
C SER A 14 8.26 -22.66 1.76
N GLU A 15 7.09 -23.30 1.82
CA GLU A 15 5.93 -22.95 1.00
C GLU A 15 5.31 -21.59 1.37
N GLU A 16 5.33 -21.22 2.65
CA GLU A 16 4.81 -19.93 3.14
C GLU A 16 5.76 -18.79 2.75
N VAL A 17 7.08 -19.01 2.88
CA VAL A 17 8.09 -18.08 2.38
C VAL A 17 7.94 -17.88 0.87
N ALA A 18 7.70 -18.94 0.12
CA ALA A 18 7.50 -18.87 -1.33
C ALA A 18 6.21 -18.11 -1.68
N ALA A 19 5.12 -18.34 -0.95
CA ALA A 19 3.87 -17.61 -1.11
C ALA A 19 4.03 -16.11 -0.84
N TYR A 20 4.61 -15.75 0.30
CA TYR A 20 4.87 -14.36 0.66
C TYR A 20 5.72 -13.64 -0.40
N ARG A 21 6.82 -14.28 -0.85
CA ARG A 21 7.67 -13.73 -1.90
C ARG A 21 6.96 -13.64 -3.24
N GLY A 22 6.03 -14.54 -3.54
CA GLY A 22 5.15 -14.47 -4.71
C GLY A 22 4.28 -13.22 -4.70
N TYR A 23 3.59 -12.94 -3.59
CA TYR A 23 2.80 -11.72 -3.42
C TYR A 23 3.67 -10.45 -3.48
N TYR A 24 4.87 -10.47 -2.91
CA TYR A 24 5.82 -9.37 -3.05
C TYR A 24 6.18 -9.10 -4.52
N CYS A 25 6.56 -10.14 -5.26
CA CYS A 25 6.90 -10.03 -6.68
C CYS A 25 5.73 -9.48 -7.49
N GLU A 26 4.53 -10.02 -7.29
CA GLU A 26 3.35 -9.58 -8.03
C GLU A 26 2.94 -8.15 -7.66
N THR A 27 3.05 -7.74 -6.39
CA THR A 27 2.85 -6.33 -5.99
C THR A 27 3.80 -5.41 -6.77
N CYS A 28 5.08 -5.78 -6.85
CA CYS A 28 6.09 -5.04 -7.61
C CYS A 28 5.78 -5.00 -9.12
N HIS A 29 5.33 -6.12 -9.70
CA HIS A 29 4.99 -6.20 -11.12
C HIS A 29 3.74 -5.39 -11.47
N GLN A 30 2.74 -5.38 -10.60
CA GLN A 30 1.50 -4.61 -10.79
C GLN A 30 1.76 -3.11 -10.69
N LEU A 31 2.62 -2.69 -9.75
CA LEU A 31 3.14 -1.31 -9.70
C LEU A 31 3.84 -0.96 -11.02
N ARG A 32 4.75 -1.80 -11.51
CA ARG A 32 5.44 -1.55 -12.77
C ARG A 32 4.48 -1.43 -13.95
N ASP A 33 3.57 -2.39 -14.12
CA ASP A 33 2.70 -2.48 -15.30
C ASP A 33 1.62 -1.40 -15.28
N GLY A 34 1.10 -1.08 -14.09
CA GLY A 34 0.12 -0.01 -13.89
C GLY A 34 0.74 1.38 -13.91
N TYR A 35 1.86 1.59 -13.22
CA TYR A 35 2.34 2.93 -12.84
C TYR A 35 3.82 3.18 -13.18
N GLY A 36 4.47 2.26 -13.89
CA GLY A 36 5.82 2.39 -14.40
C GLY A 36 6.89 1.91 -13.43
N VAL A 37 8.10 1.64 -13.94
CA VAL A 37 9.21 1.04 -13.15
C VAL A 37 9.56 1.85 -11.90
N MET A 38 9.46 3.18 -11.95
CA MET A 38 9.78 3.99 -10.77
C MET A 38 8.82 3.77 -9.61
N SER A 39 7.57 3.38 -9.87
CA SER A 39 6.62 3.04 -8.81
C SER A 39 6.99 1.77 -8.04
N THR A 40 7.92 0.95 -8.53
CA THR A 40 8.32 -0.25 -7.76
C THR A 40 9.13 0.10 -6.51
N ILE A 41 9.63 1.34 -6.37
CA ILE A 41 10.39 1.76 -5.18
C ILE A 41 9.50 1.89 -3.94
N ILE A 42 8.19 2.12 -4.12
CA ILE A 42 7.24 2.30 -3.02
C ILE A 42 6.65 0.98 -2.50
N VAL A 43 7.14 -0.17 -2.98
CA VAL A 43 6.70 -1.48 -2.48
C VAL A 43 7.13 -1.65 -1.01
N SER A 44 6.13 -1.81 -0.13
CA SER A 44 6.30 -1.92 1.32
C SER A 44 5.85 -3.28 1.87
N TYR A 45 6.28 -3.57 3.09
CA TYR A 45 5.87 -4.76 3.84
C TYR A 45 4.36 -4.76 4.09
N GLU A 46 3.80 -3.62 4.48
CA GLU A 46 2.37 -3.42 4.71
C GLU A 46 1.56 -3.72 3.46
N MET A 47 1.98 -3.21 2.30
CA MET A 47 1.27 -3.43 1.05
C MET A 47 1.33 -4.90 0.62
N THR A 48 2.48 -5.56 0.81
CA THR A 48 2.59 -6.99 0.50
C THR A 48 1.71 -7.82 1.42
N PHE A 49 1.68 -7.47 2.71
CA PHE A 49 0.82 -8.12 3.70
C PHE A 49 -0.67 -7.89 3.38
N ALA A 50 -1.07 -6.66 3.05
CA ALA A 50 -2.43 -6.34 2.63
C ALA A 50 -2.83 -7.13 1.38
N ASN A 51 -1.96 -7.22 0.37
CA ASN A 51 -2.22 -8.06 -0.80
C ASN A 51 -2.41 -9.53 -0.40
N LEU A 52 -1.52 -10.09 0.41
CA LEU A 52 -1.64 -11.49 0.87
C LEU A 52 -2.97 -11.73 1.61
N VAL A 53 -3.32 -10.89 2.58
CA VAL A 53 -4.52 -11.05 3.41
C VAL A 53 -5.78 -10.86 2.57
N LEU A 54 -5.89 -9.77 1.80
CA LEU A 54 -7.11 -9.47 1.06
C LEU A 54 -7.38 -10.46 -0.07
N ASN A 55 -6.34 -10.95 -0.76
CA ASN A 55 -6.53 -12.03 -1.75
C ASN A 55 -6.90 -13.35 -1.09
N SER A 56 -6.49 -13.58 0.16
CA SER A 56 -6.92 -14.77 0.92
C SER A 56 -8.38 -14.66 1.40
N VAL A 57 -8.85 -13.45 1.71
CA VAL A 57 -10.24 -13.17 2.12
C VAL A 57 -11.20 -13.30 0.95
N LEU A 58 -10.87 -12.68 -0.19
CA LEU A 58 -11.74 -12.66 -1.37
C LEU A 58 -11.72 -13.97 -2.18
N ASP A 59 -10.96 -14.97 -1.70
CA ASP A 59 -10.79 -16.32 -2.25
C ASP A 59 -10.90 -16.39 -3.78
N ASP A 60 -9.92 -15.80 -4.48
CA ASP A 60 -9.75 -16.01 -5.92
C ASP A 60 -9.11 -17.37 -6.26
N GLY A 61 -8.78 -18.16 -5.23
CA GLY A 61 -8.31 -19.53 -5.32
C GLY A 61 -6.84 -19.72 -5.73
N GLU A 62 -6.08 -18.67 -6.10
CA GLU A 62 -4.69 -18.83 -6.54
C GLU A 62 -3.67 -18.25 -5.57
N ILE A 63 -3.24 -19.08 -4.61
CA ILE A 63 -2.04 -18.77 -3.82
C ILE A 63 -0.85 -18.61 -4.77
N ILE A 64 -0.22 -17.44 -4.75
CA ILE A 64 0.93 -17.11 -5.59
C ILE A 64 2.19 -17.79 -5.02
N LYS A 65 2.37 -19.08 -5.32
CA LYS A 65 3.43 -19.91 -4.71
C LYS A 65 4.81 -19.81 -5.38
N VAL A 66 4.91 -19.17 -6.55
CA VAL A 66 6.15 -19.17 -7.35
C VAL A 66 6.70 -17.75 -7.47
N PRO A 67 7.67 -17.36 -6.62
CA PRO A 67 8.33 -16.07 -6.76
C PRO A 67 9.20 -16.04 -8.03
N ASP A 68 9.39 -14.84 -8.58
CA ASP A 68 10.32 -14.67 -9.70
C ASP A 68 11.76 -14.58 -9.16
N THR A 69 12.58 -15.60 -9.46
CA THR A 69 13.96 -15.73 -8.96
C THR A 69 15.01 -15.07 -9.87
N GLY A 70 14.60 -14.38 -10.94
CA GLY A 70 15.52 -13.74 -11.87
C GLY A 70 16.16 -12.47 -11.32
N ARG A 71 17.46 -12.24 -11.60
CA ARG A 71 18.22 -11.01 -11.24
C ARG A 71 17.59 -9.69 -11.75
N PHE A 72 16.65 -9.77 -12.68
CA PHE A 72 15.94 -8.64 -13.30
C PHE A 72 14.41 -8.77 -13.18
N CYS A 73 13.94 -9.44 -12.13
CA CYS A 73 12.52 -9.65 -11.86
C CYS A 73 11.70 -8.36 -11.94
N VAL A 74 12.24 -7.23 -11.44
CA VAL A 74 11.58 -5.90 -11.49
C VAL A 74 11.19 -5.45 -12.89
N PHE A 75 11.86 -5.93 -13.95
CA PHE A 75 11.56 -5.55 -15.33
C PHE A 75 10.58 -6.49 -16.03
N ARG A 76 10.10 -7.53 -15.36
CA ARG A 76 9.14 -8.48 -15.90
C ARG A 76 7.72 -7.97 -15.70
N HIS A 77 6.85 -8.38 -16.62
CA HIS A 77 5.42 -8.13 -16.51
C HIS A 77 4.80 -9.09 -15.49
N SER A 78 3.74 -8.63 -14.85
CA SER A 78 2.92 -9.47 -13.99
C SER A 78 2.41 -10.66 -14.79
N LYS A 79 2.46 -11.84 -14.17
CA LYS A 79 1.88 -13.06 -14.76
C LYS A 79 0.43 -13.23 -14.35
N ARG A 80 -0.11 -12.30 -13.57
CA ARG A 80 -1.42 -12.39 -12.93
C ARG A 80 -2.30 -11.23 -13.38
N HIS A 81 -3.49 -11.57 -13.83
CA HIS A 81 -4.51 -10.59 -14.20
C HIS A 81 -5.61 -10.59 -13.14
N ASN A 82 -5.21 -10.26 -11.91
CA ASN A 82 -6.13 -10.12 -10.80
C ASN A 82 -6.41 -8.63 -10.59
N GLU A 83 -7.70 -8.29 -10.54
CA GLU A 83 -8.17 -6.92 -10.42
C GLU A 83 -7.88 -6.32 -9.03
N LEU A 84 -7.96 -7.11 -7.96
CA LEU A 84 -7.60 -6.69 -6.62
C LEU A 84 -6.14 -6.25 -6.56
N LEU A 85 -5.21 -7.03 -7.14
CA LEU A 85 -3.79 -6.68 -7.17
C LEU A 85 -3.53 -5.34 -7.89
N LYS A 86 -4.23 -5.08 -9.00
CA LYS A 86 -4.13 -3.81 -9.74
C LYS A 86 -4.67 -2.63 -8.92
N ARG A 87 -5.84 -2.81 -8.31
CA ARG A 87 -6.47 -1.78 -7.48
C ARG A 87 -5.61 -1.47 -6.25
N LEU A 88 -5.00 -2.49 -5.63
CA LEU A 88 -4.06 -2.32 -4.53
C LEU A 88 -2.76 -1.63 -4.96
N ALA A 89 -2.26 -1.87 -6.18
CA ALA A 89 -1.13 -1.11 -6.73
C ALA A 89 -1.47 0.38 -6.86
N ALA A 90 -2.68 0.72 -7.32
CA ALA A 90 -3.15 2.11 -7.40
C ALA A 90 -3.22 2.75 -6.01
N TYR A 91 -3.86 2.05 -5.07
CA TYR A 91 -3.94 2.44 -3.67
C TYR A 91 -2.55 2.69 -3.06
N THR A 92 -1.56 1.83 -3.34
CA THR A 92 -0.16 2.02 -2.89
C THR A 92 0.40 3.36 -3.34
N VAL A 93 0.21 3.70 -4.62
CA VAL A 93 0.73 4.94 -5.22
C VAL A 93 0.07 6.17 -4.59
N LEU A 94 -1.23 6.10 -4.32
CA LEU A 94 -1.99 7.20 -3.71
C LEU A 94 -1.62 7.40 -2.23
N VAL A 95 -1.45 6.33 -1.46
CA VAL A 95 -0.95 6.43 -0.08
C VAL A 95 0.47 7.00 -0.04
N ALA A 96 1.35 6.57 -0.94
CA ALA A 96 2.71 7.10 -1.03
C ALA A 96 2.74 8.61 -1.37
N ASN A 97 1.75 9.12 -2.10
CA ASN A 97 1.63 10.55 -2.37
C ASN A 97 1.42 11.36 -1.09
N ASN A 98 0.62 10.89 -0.13
CA ASN A 98 0.38 11.62 1.12
C ASN A 98 1.68 11.80 1.92
N GLY A 99 2.47 10.73 2.08
CA GLY A 99 3.77 10.83 2.76
C GLY A 99 4.73 11.82 2.08
N LEU A 100 4.69 11.92 0.75
CA LEU A 100 5.50 12.90 0.02
C LEU A 100 5.00 14.34 0.18
N ILE A 101 3.68 14.55 0.29
CA ILE A 101 3.09 15.87 0.59
C ILE A 101 3.53 16.31 1.99
N ASP A 102 3.48 15.40 2.94
CA ASP A 102 3.87 15.62 4.34
C ASP A 102 5.35 16.02 4.46
N ASP A 103 6.25 15.21 3.89
CA ASP A 103 7.69 15.48 3.83
C ASP A 103 8.04 16.84 3.21
N LYS A 104 7.21 17.32 2.26
CA LYS A 104 7.43 18.61 1.60
C LYS A 104 7.04 19.78 2.51
N MET A 105 6.02 19.59 3.36
CA MET A 105 5.48 20.62 4.24
C MET A 105 6.31 20.75 5.54
N ASP A 106 6.79 19.62 6.09
CA ASP A 106 7.55 19.58 7.35
C ASP A 106 9.01 20.03 7.23
N GLY A 107 9.52 20.16 6.01
CA GLY A 107 10.86 20.65 5.75
C GLY A 107 11.42 20.04 4.47
N PRO A 108 11.39 20.76 3.32
CA PRO A 108 11.78 20.19 2.05
C PRO A 108 13.27 19.81 2.06
N SER A 109 13.55 18.51 2.13
CA SER A 109 14.89 17.99 1.87
C SER A 109 15.12 17.88 0.35
N ILE A 110 16.38 17.97 -0.09
CA ILE A 110 16.73 17.80 -1.52
C ILE A 110 16.28 16.41 -2.04
N LYS A 111 16.15 15.42 -1.15
CA LYS A 111 15.69 14.06 -1.46
C LYS A 111 14.18 13.98 -1.69
N SER A 112 13.35 14.71 -0.94
CA SER A 112 11.89 14.69 -1.12
C SER A 112 11.46 15.33 -2.44
N ASN A 113 12.15 16.39 -2.88
CA ASN A 113 11.91 17.01 -4.18
C ASN A 113 12.24 16.10 -5.37
N LEU A 114 13.26 15.25 -5.27
CA LEU A 114 13.62 14.31 -6.35
C LEU A 114 12.66 13.12 -6.42
N GLY A 115 12.20 12.61 -5.28
CA GLY A 115 11.21 11.53 -5.20
C GLY A 115 9.86 11.91 -5.82
N LEU A 116 9.40 13.13 -5.53
CA LEU A 116 8.20 13.71 -6.16
C LEU A 116 8.31 13.75 -7.68
N LEU A 117 9.43 14.24 -8.22
CA LEU A 117 9.64 14.38 -9.67
C LEU A 117 9.51 13.05 -10.44
N TRP A 118 9.87 11.92 -9.81
CA TRP A 118 9.83 10.60 -10.45
C TRP A 118 8.50 9.88 -10.28
N LEU A 119 7.80 10.10 -9.16
CA LEU A 119 6.49 9.48 -8.89
C LEU A 119 5.30 10.31 -9.38
N ASN A 120 5.48 11.60 -9.70
CA ASN A 120 4.39 12.47 -10.16
C ASN A 120 3.55 11.86 -11.29
N ARG A 121 4.20 11.22 -12.28
CA ARG A 121 3.46 10.56 -13.38
C ARG A 121 2.65 9.35 -12.91
N SER A 122 3.21 8.57 -11.98
CA SER A 122 2.54 7.43 -11.36
C SER A 122 1.32 7.90 -10.56
N ILE A 123 1.49 8.96 -9.76
CA ILE A 123 0.44 9.56 -8.93
C ILE A 123 -0.67 10.15 -9.79
N GLU A 124 -0.33 10.98 -10.78
CA GLU A 124 -1.31 11.55 -11.71
C GLU A 124 -2.10 10.49 -12.46
N LYS A 125 -1.45 9.37 -12.81
CA LYS A 125 -2.13 8.23 -13.42
C LYS A 125 -3.05 7.53 -12.43
N ALA A 126 -2.59 7.22 -11.22
CA ALA A 126 -3.41 6.57 -10.19
C ALA A 126 -4.65 7.40 -9.83
N ARG A 127 -4.53 8.72 -9.77
CA ARG A 127 -5.67 9.66 -9.57
C ARG A 127 -6.67 9.61 -10.71
N LYS A 128 -6.21 9.45 -11.95
CA LYS A 128 -7.10 9.34 -13.12
C LYS A 128 -7.80 7.99 -13.18
N ASP A 129 -7.07 6.93 -12.84
CA ASP A 129 -7.59 5.56 -12.86
C ASP A 129 -8.59 5.33 -11.72
N TYR A 130 -8.32 5.88 -10.52
CA TYR A 130 -9.11 5.71 -9.30
C TYR A 130 -9.30 7.03 -8.54
N PRO A 131 -10.08 7.99 -9.10
CA PRO A 131 -10.29 9.30 -8.49
C PRO A 131 -10.93 9.20 -7.10
N HIS A 132 -11.85 8.24 -6.92
CA HIS A 132 -12.52 8.06 -5.65
C HIS A 132 -11.58 7.61 -4.51
N TYR A 133 -10.54 6.83 -4.83
CA TYR A 133 -9.54 6.44 -3.83
C TYR A 133 -8.71 7.64 -3.38
N ASP A 134 -8.33 8.51 -4.32
CA ASP A 134 -7.62 9.75 -4.01
C ASP A 134 -8.48 10.66 -3.13
N GLU A 135 -9.77 10.79 -3.42
CA GLU A 135 -10.72 11.55 -2.58
C GLU A 135 -10.77 11.03 -1.13
N LEU A 136 -10.92 9.71 -0.94
CA LEU A 136 -10.99 9.10 0.39
C LEU A 136 -9.69 9.29 1.19
N ILE A 137 -8.56 9.06 0.52
CA ILE A 137 -7.22 9.17 1.12
C ILE A 137 -6.90 10.64 1.46
N MET A 138 -7.24 11.58 0.58
CA MET A 138 -7.02 13.01 0.81
C MET A 138 -7.90 13.54 1.95
N LYS A 139 -9.16 13.11 2.01
CA LYS A 139 -10.06 13.51 3.10
C LYS A 139 -9.51 13.13 4.47
N GLY A 140 -9.04 11.89 4.63
CA GLY A 140 -8.49 11.47 5.91
C GLY A 140 -7.14 12.14 6.24
N TYR A 141 -6.35 12.51 5.23
CA TYR A 141 -5.16 13.35 5.45
C TYR A 141 -5.52 14.78 5.89
N GLU A 142 -6.57 15.37 5.32
CA GLU A 142 -7.08 16.67 5.77
C GLU A 142 -7.57 16.61 7.22
N GLU A 143 -8.33 15.56 7.59
CA GLU A 143 -8.76 15.33 8.98
C GLU A 143 -7.57 15.18 9.95
N LEU A 144 -6.51 14.48 9.54
CA LEU A 144 -5.28 14.35 10.34
C LEU A 144 -4.66 15.74 10.61
N ARG A 145 -4.55 16.58 9.57
CA ARG A 145 -3.99 17.92 9.70
C ARG A 145 -4.83 18.88 10.51
N GLU A 146 -6.16 18.76 10.44
CA GLU A 146 -7.05 19.54 11.30
C GLU A 146 -6.79 19.24 12.78
N LYS A 147 -6.54 17.97 13.12
CA LYS A 147 -6.17 17.56 14.48
C LYS A 147 -4.79 18.06 14.90
N GLU A 148 -3.80 18.01 14.01
CA GLU A 148 -2.47 18.58 14.26
C GLU A 148 -2.53 20.09 14.52
N ALA A 149 -3.28 20.81 13.69
CA ALA A 149 -3.48 22.25 13.84
C ALA A 149 -4.23 22.61 15.13
N ALA A 150 -5.13 21.73 15.59
CA ALA A 150 -5.81 21.86 16.87
C ALA A 150 -4.90 21.51 18.08
N GLY A 151 -3.66 21.04 17.84
CA GLY A 151 -2.70 20.69 18.88
C GLY A 151 -2.96 19.33 19.53
N CYS A 152 -3.63 18.42 18.83
CA CYS A 152 -3.78 17.03 19.28
C CYS A 152 -2.41 16.34 19.28
N ASN A 153 -2.00 15.83 20.44
CA ASN A 153 -0.72 15.11 20.61
C ASN A 153 -0.92 13.68 21.11
N ASP A 154 -2.17 13.18 21.14
CA ASP A 154 -2.45 11.79 21.50
C ASP A 154 -2.04 10.87 20.34
N PRO A 155 -1.00 10.02 20.50
CA PRO A 155 -0.54 9.15 19.43
C PRO A 155 -1.59 8.17 18.93
N ILE A 156 -2.48 7.70 19.81
CA ILE A 156 -3.53 6.75 19.43
C ILE A 156 -4.58 7.44 18.58
N GLU A 157 -5.00 8.64 18.97
CA GLU A 157 -5.98 9.41 18.21
C GLU A 157 -5.44 9.81 16.82
N MET A 158 -4.19 10.26 16.78
CA MET A 158 -3.50 10.62 15.54
C MET A 158 -3.34 9.41 14.62
N GLY A 159 -2.82 8.30 15.14
CA GLY A 159 -2.65 7.05 14.39
C GLY A 159 -3.98 6.48 13.89
N THR A 160 -5.04 6.55 14.71
CA THR A 160 -6.39 6.10 14.32
C THR A 160 -6.93 6.93 13.15
N THR A 161 -6.75 8.25 13.22
CA THR A 161 -7.22 9.17 12.16
C THR A 161 -6.51 8.89 10.84
N SER A 162 -5.18 8.73 10.88
CA SER A 162 -4.38 8.33 9.71
C SER A 162 -4.82 6.97 9.16
N ALA A 163 -4.95 5.96 10.02
CA ALA A 163 -5.34 4.60 9.64
C ALA A 163 -6.73 4.54 9.00
N MET A 164 -7.68 5.33 9.48
CA MET A 164 -9.05 5.32 8.95
C MET A 164 -9.14 5.76 7.48
N SER A 165 -8.28 6.70 7.07
CA SER A 165 -8.21 7.16 5.66
C SER A 165 -7.93 6.02 4.69
N MET A 166 -7.05 5.12 5.11
CA MET A 166 -6.60 3.94 4.38
C MET A 166 -7.67 2.83 4.39
N ILE A 167 -8.34 2.65 5.54
CA ILE A 167 -9.39 1.64 5.72
C ILE A 167 -10.58 1.86 4.79
N TRP A 168 -11.00 3.10 4.54
CA TRP A 168 -12.15 3.34 3.65
C TRP A 168 -11.94 2.77 2.25
N VAL A 169 -10.73 2.91 1.70
CA VAL A 169 -10.37 2.32 0.41
C VAL A 169 -10.33 0.79 0.50
N LEU A 170 -9.69 0.23 1.54
CA LEU A 170 -9.64 -1.22 1.71
C LEU A 170 -11.03 -1.85 1.85
N ARG A 171 -11.95 -1.18 2.54
CA ARG A 171 -13.34 -1.61 2.68
C ARG A 171 -14.07 -1.61 1.34
N GLU A 172 -13.86 -0.61 0.50
CA GLU A 172 -14.44 -0.58 -0.85
C GLU A 172 -13.85 -1.68 -1.75
N LEU A 173 -12.55 -1.98 -1.61
CA LEU A 173 -11.89 -3.04 -2.37
C LEU A 173 -12.46 -4.42 -2.05
N VAL A 174 -12.75 -4.67 -0.78
CA VAL A 174 -13.22 -5.96 -0.27
C VAL A 174 -14.74 -6.10 -0.40
N GLY A 175 -15.49 -5.01 -0.28
CA GLY A 175 -16.95 -5.02 -0.42
C GLY A 175 -17.62 -5.82 0.69
N ASP A 176 -18.52 -6.74 0.31
CA ASP A 176 -19.37 -7.49 1.24
C ASP A 176 -18.59 -8.46 2.15
N GLU A 177 -17.36 -8.83 1.77
CA GLU A 177 -16.48 -9.70 2.56
C GLU A 177 -15.73 -8.93 3.66
N TRP A 178 -15.96 -7.62 3.80
CA TRP A 178 -15.29 -6.83 4.84
C TRP A 178 -15.89 -7.12 6.22
N THR A 179 -15.05 -7.62 7.14
CA THR A 179 -15.46 -8.01 8.49
C THR A 179 -14.89 -7.06 9.56
N PRO A 180 -15.49 -7.02 10.77
CA PRO A 180 -14.93 -6.28 11.91
C PRO A 180 -13.50 -6.70 12.26
N GLU A 181 -13.14 -7.97 12.10
CA GLU A 181 -11.80 -8.49 12.39
C GLU A 181 -10.76 -7.96 11.38
N LEU A 182 -11.15 -7.80 10.11
CA LEU A 182 -10.29 -7.16 9.11
C LEU A 182 -10.12 -5.67 9.41
N GLU A 183 -11.19 -5.00 9.84
CA GLU A 183 -11.14 -3.60 10.25
C GLU A 183 -10.20 -3.40 11.44
N GLU A 184 -10.32 -4.21 12.49
CA GLU A 184 -9.45 -4.17 13.66
C GLU A 184 -7.98 -4.43 13.29
N LEU A 185 -7.73 -5.41 12.41
CA LEU A 185 -6.38 -5.74 11.94
C LEU A 185 -5.73 -4.54 11.25
N PHE A 186 -6.36 -3.98 10.21
CA PHE A 186 -5.78 -2.89 9.44
C PHE A 186 -5.73 -1.57 10.22
N LEU A 187 -6.67 -1.34 11.13
CA LEU A 187 -6.64 -0.19 12.04
C LEU A 187 -5.45 -0.28 12.98
N THR A 188 -5.28 -1.42 13.63
CA THR A 188 -4.17 -1.64 14.56
C THR A 188 -2.84 -1.52 13.83
N MET A 189 -2.74 -2.06 12.61
CA MET A 189 -1.54 -1.88 11.79
C MET A 189 -1.27 -0.40 11.50
N GLY A 190 -2.28 0.36 11.09
CA GLY A 190 -2.10 1.77 10.73
C GLY A 190 -1.80 2.70 11.90
N ILE A 191 -2.20 2.36 13.13
CA ILE A 191 -1.93 3.18 14.32
C ILE A 191 -0.43 3.23 14.67
N TRP A 192 0.29 2.13 14.42
CA TRP A 192 1.68 1.96 14.85
C TRP A 192 2.72 2.16 13.73
N VAL A 193 2.28 2.58 12.56
CA VAL A 193 3.09 2.80 11.33
C VAL A 193 3.28 4.29 11.09
#